data_AF-A0A2R6EQD1-F1
#
_entry.id   AF-A0A2R6EQD1-F1
#
_cell.length_a   1.000
_cell.length_b   1.000
_cell.length_c   1.000
_cell.angle_alpha   90.00
_cell.angle_beta   90.00
_cell.angle_gamma   90.00
#
_symmetry.space_group_name_H-M   'P 1'
#
loop_
_entity.id
_entity.type
_entity.pdbx_description
1 polymer ?
#
loop_
_entity_poly.entity_id
_entity_poly.type
_entity_poly.pdbx_seq_one_letter_code
_entity_poly.pdbx_strand_id
1 'polypeptide(L)' 'MHRHALETAVALYGTETYTVSMAAQQAGVDETRLADCLARRGIDTGEHRSEDVAAADRATAD' A
#
# COMPACT_ATOMS: atom_id res chain seq x y z
N MET A 1 -3.63 -2.70 -22.54
CA MET A 1 -2.32 -3.10 -22.01
C MET A 1 -2.08 -2.69 -20.54
N HIS A 2 -2.72 -1.66 -19.98
CA HIS A 2 -2.39 -1.15 -18.63
C HIS A 2 -2.94 -1.93 -17.42
N ARG A 3 -3.91 -2.82 -17.62
CA ARG A 3 -4.50 -3.59 -16.52
C ARG A 3 -3.53 -4.62 -15.93
N HIS A 4 -2.79 -5.32 -16.78
CA HIS A 4 -1.80 -6.30 -16.34
C HIS A 4 -0.64 -5.67 -15.56
N ALA A 5 -0.20 -4.48 -15.96
CA ALA A 5 0.83 -3.74 -15.26
C ALA A 5 0.37 -3.34 -13.84
N LEU A 6 -0.86 -2.87 -13.70
CA LEU A 6 -1.49 -2.58 -12.40
C LEU A 6 -1.64 -3.84 -11.53
N GLU A 7 -2.04 -4.96 -12.11
CA GLU A 7 -2.15 -6.23 -11.38
C GLU A 7 -0.79 -6.73 -10.87
N THR A 8 0.25 -6.62 -11.68
CA THR A 8 1.64 -6.92 -11.28
C THR A 8 2.10 -6.00 -10.14
N ALA A 9 1.84 -4.70 -10.25
CA ALA A 9 2.20 -3.74 -9.20
C ALA A 9 1.51 -4.04 -7.86
N VAL A 10 0.22 -4.40 -7.88
CA VAL A 10 -0.52 -4.80 -6.67
C VAL A 10 0.03 -6.09 -6.08
N ALA A 11 0.40 -7.06 -6.92
CA ALA A 11 1.03 -8.31 -6.46
C ALA A 11 2.39 -8.06 -5.81
N LEU A 12 3.22 -7.17 -6.38
CA LEU A 12 4.52 -6.78 -5.83
C LEU A 12 4.37 -6.03 -4.50
N TYR A 13 3.39 -5.14 -4.37
CA TYR A 13 3.09 -4.48 -3.10
C TYR A 13 2.63 -5.49 -2.03
N GLY A 14 1.80 -6.45 -2.43
CA GLY A 14 1.27 -7.50 -1.55
C GLY A 14 2.31 -8.47 -0.99
N THR A 15 3.56 -8.48 -1.50
CA THR A 15 4.65 -9.26 -0.89
C THR A 15 5.28 -8.55 0.31
N GLU A 16 4.80 -7.36 0.69
CA GLU A 16 5.32 -6.49 1.76
C GLU A 16 6.83 -6.17 1.65
N THR A 17 7.42 -6.49 0.49
CA THR A 17 8.84 -6.30 0.22
C THR A 17 9.10 -4.96 -0.47
N TYR A 18 8.07 -4.41 -1.12
CA TYR A 18 8.16 -3.24 -1.98
C TYR A 18 7.22 -2.14 -1.49
N THR A 19 7.72 -0.91 -1.43
CA THR A 19 6.87 0.28 -1.26
C THR A 19 6.05 0.52 -2.52
N VAL A 20 4.97 1.30 -2.41
CA VAL A 20 4.09 1.65 -3.54
C VAL A 20 4.90 2.25 -4.71
N SER A 21 5.82 3.16 -4.41
CA SER A 21 6.70 3.78 -5.41
C SER A 21 7.60 2.78 -6.15
N MET A 22 8.06 1.74 -5.45
CA MET A 22 8.93 0.72 -6.02
C MET A 22 8.14 -0.26 -6.88
N ALA A 23 6.97 -0.68 -6.41
CA ALA A 23 6.04 -1.51 -7.17
C ALA A 23 5.54 -0.80 -8.44
N ALA A 24 5.23 0.50 -8.36
CA ALA A 24 4.82 1.32 -9.49
C ALA A 24 5.93 1.42 -10.56
N GLN A 25 7.16 1.72 -10.14
CA GLN A 25 8.32 1.76 -11.05
C GLN A 25 8.62 0.41 -11.70
N GLN A 26 8.60 -0.68 -10.93
CA GLN A 26 8.85 -2.03 -11.47
C GLN A 26 7.79 -2.46 -12.49
N ALA A 27 6.54 -2.03 -12.30
CA ALA A 27 5.45 -2.31 -13.24
C ALA A 27 5.33 -1.28 -14.38
N GLY A 28 6.09 -0.17 -14.32
CA GLY A 28 5.98 0.92 -15.29
C GLY A 28 4.62 1.62 -15.28
N VAL A 29 4.00 1.76 -14.11
CA VAL A 29 2.71 2.45 -13.92
C VAL A 29 2.88 3.67 -13.04
N ASP A 30 1.95 4.63 -13.18
CA ASP A 30 1.87 5.76 -12.26
C ASP A 30 1.57 5.30 -10.84
N GLU A 31 2.31 5.85 -9.89
CA GLU A 31 2.12 5.61 -8.46
C GLU A 31 0.70 5.96 -8.01
N THR A 32 0.16 7.10 -8.47
CA THR A 32 -1.20 7.53 -8.12
C THR A 32 -2.26 6.56 -8.63
N ARG A 33 -2.05 5.94 -9.80
CA ARG A 33 -2.95 4.90 -10.34
C ARG A 33 -2.89 3.64 -9.50
N LEU A 34 -1.70 3.27 -9.05
CA LEU A 34 -1.50 2.12 -8.18
C LEU A 34 -2.15 2.34 -6.81
N ALA A 35 -1.93 3.51 -6.20
CA ALA A 35 -2.52 3.89 -4.92
C ALA A 35 -4.07 3.89 -4.99
N ASP A 36 -4.67 4.46 -6.05
CA ASP A 36 -6.13 4.42 -6.25
C ASP A 36 -6.64 2.97 -6.38
N CYS A 37 -5.89 2.10 -7.07
CA CYS A 37 -6.25 0.68 -7.16
C CYS A 37 -6.13 -0.07 -5.83
N LEU A 38 -5.13 0.25 -5.00
CA LEU A 38 -4.96 -0.34 -3.68
C LEU A 38 -6.03 0.15 -2.71
N ALA A 39 -6.34 1.45 -2.72
CA ALA A 39 -7.41 2.05 -1.94
C ALA A 39 -8.79 1.45 -2.28
N ARG A 40 -9.11 1.26 -3.57
CA ARG A 40 -10.35 0.57 -4.00
C ARG A 40 -10.43 -0.89 -3.54
N ARG A 41 -9.28 -1.53 -3.29
CA ARG A 41 -9.19 -2.90 -2.76
C ARG A 41 -9.17 -2.95 -1.24
N GLY A 42 -9.20 -1.80 -0.56
CA GLY A 42 -9.06 -1.71 0.90
C GLY A 42 -7.66 -2.06 1.40
N ILE A 43 -6.65 -1.98 0.52
CA ILE A 43 -5.26 -2.21 0.88
C ILE A 43 -4.68 -0.86 1.29
N ASP A 44 -4.37 -0.73 2.58
CA ASP A 44 -3.79 0.49 3.13
C ASP A 44 -2.35 0.64 2.64
N THR A 45 -2.12 1.65 1.79
CA THR A 45 -0.81 1.90 1.16
C THR A 45 0.24 2.47 2.12
N GLY A 46 -0.10 2.65 3.39
CA GLY A 46 0.89 2.94 4.41
C GLY A 46 1.38 4.39 4.44
N GLU A 47 0.70 5.35 3.80
CA GLU A 47 0.78 6.73 4.31
C GLU A 47 0.11 6.85 5.70
N HIS A 48 -0.67 5.83 6.12
CA HIS A 48 -1.27 5.73 7.45
C HIS A 48 -0.66 4.63 8.35
N ARG A 49 0.46 3.99 7.96
CA ARG A 49 1.21 3.17 8.94
C ARG A 49 2.05 4.08 9.82
N SER A 50 1.52 4.39 11.01
CA SER A 50 2.24 4.71 12.26
C SER A 50 1.93 6.07 12.87
N GLU A 51 0.67 6.36 13.18
CA GLU A 51 0.38 7.09 14.43
C GLU A 51 -0.62 6.33 15.34
N ASP A 52 -1.41 5.39 14.81
CA ASP A 52 -2.46 4.72 15.61
C ASP A 52 -2.00 3.51 16.45
N VAL A 53 -0.79 2.96 16.22
CA VAL A 53 -0.22 1.89 17.07
C VAL A 53 0.35 2.44 18.39
N ALA A 54 0.35 3.77 18.60
CA ALA A 54 0.72 4.37 19.89
C ALA A 54 -0.48 4.55 20.85
N ALA A 55 -1.72 4.34 20.38
CA ALA A 55 -2.93 4.54 21.19
C ALA A 55 -3.46 3.26 21.86
N ALA A 56 -3.08 2.07 21.38
CA ALA A 56 -3.59 0.80 21.91
C ALA A 56 -2.91 0.32 23.21
N ASP A 57 -1.78 0.93 23.62
CA ASP A 57 -1.01 0.48 24.80
C ASP A 57 -1.29 1.30 26.09
N ARG A 58 -2.17 2.31 26.05
CA ARG A 58 -2.47 3.16 27.22
C ARG A 58 -3.86 2.99 27.85
N ALA A 59 -4.66 2.02 27.40
CA ALA A 59 -6.01 1.79 27.94
C ALA A 59 -6.11 0.63 28.97
N THR A 60 -4.99 0.04 29.42
CA THR A 60 -5.00 -1.06 30.41
C THR A 60 -4.27 -0.74 31.72
N ALA A 61 -4.06 0.53 32.06
CA ALA A 61 -3.54 0.87 33.39
C ALA A 61 -4.22 2.12 33.98
N ASP A 62 -4.96 1.84 35.05
CA ASP A 62 -5.48 2.73 36.12
C ASP A 62 -6.75 3.54 35.87
#